data_AF-K1E183-F1
#
_entry.id   AF-K1E183-F1
#
_cell.length_a   1.000
_cell.length_b   1.000
_cell.length_c   1.000
_cell.angle_alpha   90.00
_cell.angle_beta   90.00
_cell.angle_gamma   90.00
#
_symmetry.space_group_name_H-M   'P 1'
#
loop_
_entity.id
_entity.type
_entity.pdbx_description
1 polymer ?
#
loop_
_entity_poly.entity_id
_entity_poly.type
_entity_poly.pdbx_seq_one_letter_code
_entity_poly.pdbx_strand_id
1 'polypeptide(L)'
;MISVDTPSGQPVEGGDALAEAVFADETVTFGAPKPVHLLPPTEAACGVLTVIDIGLDLTDATPAVVRVTPDDVPLLWPTPGPDDDKYSRGVLGVVAGGEQYTGAAMLTTTAAVTAGAGMVRYVGTPTPTALVRAAVPEAVVGEGRVQAWVVGPGLETTASDDAARAQLDVARAALASDLPVLVDAGGLDLVTGPRAAPTL
;
A
#
# COMPACT_ATOMS: atom_id res chain seq x y z
N MET A 1 -14.95 -15.28 -26.63
CA MET A 1 -13.98 -14.72 -27.60
C MET A 1 -12.58 -14.96 -27.03
N ILE A 2 -11.68 -15.52 -27.84
CA ILE A 2 -10.30 -15.79 -27.41
C ILE A 2 -9.36 -14.93 -28.25
N SER A 3 -8.47 -14.21 -27.58
CA SER A 3 -7.36 -13.52 -28.22
C SER A 3 -6.09 -14.36 -28.18
N VAL A 4 -5.34 -14.31 -29.26
CA VAL A 4 -4.05 -15.00 -29.39
C VAL A 4 -2.97 -13.95 -29.26
N ASP A 5 -2.03 -14.20 -28.36
CA ASP A 5 -0.96 -13.32 -27.91
C ASP A 5 -1.40 -12.08 -27.14
N THR A 6 -2.20 -11.21 -27.76
CA THR A 6 -2.74 -9.96 -27.17
C THR A 6 -4.12 -9.65 -27.76
N PRO A 7 -5.03 -8.98 -27.04
CA PRO A 7 -6.27 -8.50 -27.64
C PRO A 7 -5.99 -7.47 -28.76
N SER A 8 -6.52 -7.72 -29.96
CA SER A 8 -6.27 -6.86 -31.12
C SER A 8 -6.67 -5.40 -30.85
N GLY A 9 -5.78 -4.47 -31.17
CA GLY A 9 -5.98 -3.04 -30.95
C GLY A 9 -5.61 -2.55 -29.54
N GLN A 10 -5.14 -3.42 -28.63
CA GLN A 10 -4.55 -2.97 -27.38
C GLN A 10 -3.05 -2.64 -27.54
N PRO A 11 -2.53 -1.59 -26.88
CA PRO A 11 -1.11 -1.29 -26.89
C PRO A 11 -0.34 -2.32 -26.06
N VAL A 12 0.63 -3.02 -26.67
CA VAL A 12 1.38 -4.12 -26.04
C VAL A 12 2.17 -3.66 -24.80
N GLU A 13 2.75 -2.46 -24.87
CA GLU A 13 3.48 -1.82 -23.76
C GLU A 13 2.55 -1.27 -22.65
N GLY A 14 1.23 -1.40 -22.82
CA GLY A 14 0.23 -0.72 -22.03
C GLY A 14 0.04 0.74 -22.42
N GLY A 15 -0.87 1.41 -21.72
CA GLY A 15 -1.29 2.78 -22.02
C GLY A 15 -2.79 2.86 -22.30
N ASP A 16 -3.24 3.98 -22.84
CA ASP A 16 -4.67 4.21 -23.07
C ASP A 16 -5.25 3.18 -24.06
N ALA A 17 -6.36 2.56 -23.66
CA ALA A 17 -7.09 1.64 -24.52
C ALA A 17 -7.61 2.36 -25.78
N LEU A 18 -7.46 1.73 -26.95
CA LEU A 18 -8.00 2.26 -28.19
C LEU A 18 -9.51 2.02 -28.27
N ALA A 19 -10.25 2.96 -28.86
CA ALA A 19 -11.71 2.93 -28.93
C ALA A 19 -12.29 1.69 -29.66
N GLU A 20 -11.52 1.08 -30.56
CA GLU A 20 -11.92 -0.10 -31.35
C GLU A 20 -11.19 -1.38 -30.92
N ALA A 21 -10.61 -1.40 -29.72
CA ALA A 21 -9.86 -2.55 -29.22
C ALA A 21 -10.78 -3.72 -28.85
N VAL A 22 -10.26 -4.93 -29.03
CA VAL A 22 -10.91 -6.17 -28.64
C VAL A 22 -10.90 -6.32 -27.12
N PHE A 23 -12.02 -6.81 -26.59
CA PHE A 23 -12.15 -7.34 -25.23
C PHE A 23 -12.36 -8.85 -25.33
N ALA A 24 -11.40 -9.61 -24.84
CA ALA A 24 -11.43 -11.07 -24.86
C ALA A 24 -12.02 -11.63 -23.56
N ASP A 25 -12.66 -12.80 -23.65
CA ASP A 25 -13.00 -13.59 -22.46
C ASP A 25 -11.76 -14.35 -21.94
N GLU A 26 -10.83 -14.67 -22.84
CA GLU A 26 -9.53 -15.28 -22.54
C GLU A 26 -8.47 -14.80 -23.54
N THR A 27 -7.26 -14.54 -23.06
CA THR A 27 -6.07 -14.29 -23.87
C THR A 27 -5.04 -15.39 -23.64
N VAL A 28 -4.67 -16.09 -24.71
CA VAL A 28 -3.60 -17.09 -24.70
C VAL A 28 -2.33 -16.43 -25.22
N THR A 29 -1.37 -16.19 -24.34
CA THR A 29 -0.09 -15.55 -24.68
C THR A 29 1.08 -16.52 -24.60
N PHE A 30 2.20 -16.18 -25.22
CA PHE A 30 3.35 -17.07 -25.34
C PHE A 30 4.60 -16.52 -24.65
N GLY A 31 5.35 -17.40 -23.99
CA GLY A 31 6.59 -17.12 -23.29
C GLY A 31 6.36 -16.44 -21.93
N ALA A 32 5.91 -15.19 -21.94
CA ALA A 32 5.65 -14.41 -20.74
C ALA A 32 4.48 -13.42 -20.94
N PRO A 33 3.84 -12.96 -19.85
CA PRO A 33 2.94 -11.82 -19.91
C PRO A 33 3.64 -10.58 -20.45
N LYS A 34 2.93 -9.79 -21.26
CA LYS A 34 3.32 -8.47 -21.73
C LYS A 34 2.62 -7.40 -20.86
N PRO A 35 3.11 -6.15 -20.82
CA PRO A 35 2.50 -5.09 -20.01
C PRO A 35 0.99 -4.93 -20.23
N VAL A 36 0.52 -5.10 -21.47
CA VAL A 36 -0.91 -5.08 -21.81
C VAL A 36 -1.78 -6.01 -20.96
N HIS A 37 -1.23 -7.16 -20.52
CA HIS A 37 -1.96 -8.15 -19.71
C HIS A 37 -2.01 -7.82 -18.22
N LEU A 38 -1.18 -6.87 -17.75
CA LEU A 38 -0.96 -6.63 -16.32
C LEU A 38 -1.26 -5.19 -15.89
N LEU A 39 -1.24 -4.23 -16.82
CA LEU A 39 -1.43 -2.83 -16.51
C LEU A 39 -2.93 -2.47 -16.45
N PRO A 40 -3.38 -1.70 -15.44
CA PRO A 40 -4.80 -1.40 -15.24
C PRO A 40 -5.56 -0.85 -16.47
N PRO A 41 -4.97 0.01 -17.32
CA PRO A 41 -5.68 0.52 -18.49
C PRO A 41 -6.12 -0.54 -19.52
N THR A 42 -5.41 -1.67 -19.59
CA THR A 42 -5.56 -2.67 -20.65
C THR A 42 -5.87 -4.08 -20.15
N GLU A 43 -5.55 -4.41 -18.89
CA GLU A 43 -5.74 -5.75 -18.31
C GLU A 43 -7.20 -6.23 -18.43
N ALA A 44 -8.17 -5.32 -18.23
CA ALA A 44 -9.59 -5.63 -18.34
C ALA A 44 -10.01 -6.14 -19.74
N ALA A 45 -9.25 -5.85 -20.79
CA ALA A 45 -9.51 -6.33 -22.14
C ALA A 45 -8.97 -7.74 -22.40
N CYS A 46 -8.18 -8.30 -21.49
CA CYS A 46 -7.49 -9.57 -21.69
C CYS A 46 -8.30 -10.78 -21.21
N GLY A 47 -9.28 -10.56 -20.32
CA GLY A 47 -10.05 -11.65 -19.70
C GLY A 47 -9.15 -12.57 -18.87
N VAL A 48 -9.43 -13.88 -18.91
CA VAL A 48 -8.54 -14.88 -18.30
C VAL A 48 -7.21 -14.91 -19.07
N LEU A 49 -6.07 -14.85 -18.37
CA LEU A 49 -4.76 -14.93 -19.00
C LEU A 49 -4.19 -16.35 -18.89
N THR A 50 -3.97 -17.00 -20.03
CA THR A 50 -3.27 -18.28 -20.13
C THR A 50 -1.89 -18.05 -20.75
N VAL A 51 -0.82 -18.42 -20.05
CA VAL A 51 0.56 -18.29 -20.56
C VAL A 51 1.07 -19.65 -21.01
N ILE A 52 1.43 -19.75 -22.29
CA ILE A 52 2.01 -20.94 -22.89
C ILE A 52 3.53 -20.78 -22.93
N ASP A 53 4.23 -21.67 -22.22
CA ASP A 53 5.68 -21.79 -22.36
C ASP A 53 6.03 -22.35 -23.75
N ILE A 54 6.86 -21.61 -24.47
CA ILE A 54 7.35 -21.98 -25.82
C ILE A 54 8.87 -22.20 -25.83
N GLY A 55 9.52 -22.31 -24.66
CA GLY A 55 10.95 -22.57 -24.51
C GLY A 55 11.84 -21.34 -24.68
N LEU A 56 11.36 -20.15 -24.30
CA LEU A 56 12.20 -18.94 -24.25
C LEU A 56 13.03 -18.93 -22.97
N ASP A 57 14.33 -18.66 -23.10
CA ASP A 57 15.18 -18.34 -21.94
C ASP A 57 15.05 -16.84 -21.62
N LEU A 58 14.43 -16.54 -20.49
CA LEU A 58 14.19 -15.18 -20.00
C LEU A 58 14.99 -14.89 -18.71
N THR A 59 15.97 -15.72 -18.37
CA THR A 59 16.69 -15.64 -17.09
C THR A 59 17.37 -14.29 -16.87
N ASP A 60 17.97 -13.72 -17.92
CA ASP A 60 18.68 -12.43 -17.87
C ASP A 60 17.80 -11.24 -18.33
N ALA A 61 16.51 -11.48 -18.63
CA ALA A 61 15.61 -10.43 -19.05
C ALA A 61 15.18 -9.57 -17.86
N THR A 62 15.21 -8.25 -18.02
CA THR A 62 14.63 -7.32 -17.02
C THR A 62 13.16 -7.08 -17.36
N PRO A 63 12.21 -7.44 -16.48
CA PRO A 63 10.79 -7.22 -16.74
C PRO A 63 10.44 -5.72 -16.68
N ALA A 64 9.59 -5.27 -17.60
CA ALA A 64 9.03 -3.92 -17.57
C ALA A 64 7.97 -3.77 -16.45
N VAL A 65 7.24 -4.85 -16.16
CA VAL A 65 6.17 -4.92 -15.16
C VAL A 65 6.25 -6.26 -14.44
N VAL A 66 5.99 -6.27 -13.14
CA VAL A 66 5.86 -7.48 -12.32
C VAL A 66 4.54 -7.41 -11.57
N ARG A 67 3.80 -8.51 -11.54
CA ARG A 67 2.56 -8.64 -10.75
C ARG A 67 2.79 -9.67 -9.66
N VAL A 68 2.58 -9.25 -8.41
CA VAL A 68 2.55 -10.16 -7.27
C VAL A 68 1.32 -11.05 -7.39
N THR A 69 1.52 -12.36 -7.23
CA THR A 69 0.50 -13.39 -7.22
C THR A 69 0.34 -13.96 -5.81
N PRO A 70 -0.74 -14.70 -5.52
CA PRO A 70 -0.90 -15.37 -4.24
C PRO A 70 0.27 -16.31 -3.87
N ASP A 71 0.92 -16.92 -4.87
CA ASP A 71 2.03 -17.86 -4.66
C ASP A 71 3.33 -17.14 -4.22
N ASP A 72 3.44 -15.84 -4.47
CA ASP A 72 4.58 -15.03 -4.03
C ASP A 72 4.47 -14.66 -2.54
N VAL A 73 3.26 -14.60 -2.00
CA VAL A 73 3.01 -14.10 -0.63
C VAL A 73 3.81 -14.90 0.42
N PRO A 74 3.84 -16.25 0.43
CA PRO A 74 4.65 -17.00 1.39
C PRO A 74 6.15 -16.74 1.33
N LEU A 75 6.67 -16.31 0.16
CA LEU A 75 8.09 -16.02 -0.05
C LEU A 75 8.44 -14.59 0.37
N LEU A 76 7.49 -13.66 0.24
CA LEU A 76 7.69 -12.24 0.52
C LEU A 76 7.26 -11.83 1.93
N TRP A 77 6.36 -12.58 2.56
CA TRP A 77 5.78 -12.21 3.84
C TRP A 77 6.76 -12.42 5.01
N PRO A 78 7.04 -11.37 5.81
CA PRO A 78 7.97 -11.49 6.93
C PRO A 78 7.35 -12.33 8.06
N THR A 79 7.79 -13.58 8.17
CA THR A 79 7.34 -14.50 9.22
C THR A 79 8.33 -14.48 10.39
N PRO A 80 7.90 -14.10 11.61
CA PRO A 80 8.78 -14.05 12.77
C PRO A 80 9.45 -15.38 13.14
N GLY A 81 10.73 -15.34 13.48
CA GLY A 81 11.51 -16.47 14.00
C GLY A 81 11.61 -16.49 15.53
N PRO A 82 12.24 -17.54 16.11
CA PRO A 82 12.39 -17.69 17.56
C PRO A 82 13.21 -16.58 18.26
N ASP A 83 14.13 -15.95 17.52
CA ASP A 83 15.01 -14.90 18.04
C ASP A 83 14.42 -13.50 17.87
N ASP A 84 13.22 -13.39 17.28
CA ASP A 84 12.55 -12.11 17.08
C ASP A 84 11.85 -11.60 18.35
N ASP A 85 11.93 -10.29 18.55
CA ASP A 85 11.19 -9.59 19.58
C ASP A 85 10.30 -8.48 18.97
N LYS A 86 9.62 -7.72 19.83
CA LYS A 86 8.72 -6.64 19.38
C LYS A 86 9.44 -5.46 18.71
N TYR A 87 10.76 -5.33 18.88
CA TYR A 87 11.58 -4.29 18.28
C TYR A 87 12.30 -4.78 17.01
N SER A 88 12.74 -6.04 16.96
CA SER A 88 13.31 -6.63 15.74
C SER A 88 12.28 -6.70 14.62
N ARG A 89 11.01 -6.96 14.97
CA ARG A 89 9.85 -6.95 14.06
C ARG A 89 9.33 -5.55 13.69
N GLY A 90 9.99 -4.49 14.16
CA GLY A 90 9.65 -3.12 13.84
C GLY A 90 8.56 -2.50 14.72
N VAL A 91 8.75 -1.22 15.03
CA VAL A 91 7.77 -0.37 15.70
C VAL A 91 7.17 0.61 14.69
N LEU A 92 5.87 0.51 14.44
CA LEU A 92 5.15 1.39 13.52
C LEU A 92 4.44 2.52 14.27
N GLY A 93 4.63 3.77 13.85
CA GLY A 93 3.80 4.89 14.27
C GLY A 93 2.63 5.10 13.32
N VAL A 94 1.43 5.34 13.84
CA VAL A 94 0.21 5.56 13.07
C VAL A 94 -0.39 6.90 13.46
N VAL A 95 -0.45 7.82 12.50
CA VAL A 95 -1.14 9.10 12.61
C VAL A 95 -2.34 9.08 11.67
N ALA A 96 -3.49 8.70 12.20
CA ALA A 96 -4.70 8.46 11.43
C ALA A 96 -5.97 8.81 12.21
N GLY A 97 -7.04 9.05 11.49
CA GLY A 97 -8.35 9.46 11.96
C GLY A 97 -8.42 10.94 12.32
N GLY A 98 -9.65 11.37 12.53
CA GLY A 98 -10.05 12.67 13.07
C GLY A 98 -11.39 12.49 13.75
N GLU A 99 -11.93 13.55 14.35
CA GLU A 99 -13.21 13.50 15.04
C GLU A 99 -14.35 13.11 14.09
N GLN A 100 -14.25 13.44 12.80
CA GLN A 100 -15.23 13.06 11.78
C GLN A 100 -14.93 11.70 11.13
N TYR A 101 -13.68 11.23 11.16
CA TYR A 101 -13.20 10.05 10.44
C TYR A 101 -12.59 9.01 11.38
N THR A 102 -13.29 8.73 12.48
CA THR A 102 -12.85 7.80 13.52
C THR A 102 -12.59 6.38 13.02
N GLY A 103 -13.33 5.94 12.00
CA GLY A 103 -13.14 4.62 11.37
C GLY A 103 -11.77 4.43 10.72
N ALA A 104 -11.15 5.51 10.22
CA ALA A 104 -9.83 5.42 9.59
C ALA A 104 -8.74 5.05 10.61
N ALA A 105 -8.80 5.61 11.82
CA ALA A 105 -7.90 5.23 12.92
C ALA A 105 -8.06 3.75 13.28
N MET A 106 -9.31 3.29 13.37
CA MET A 106 -9.64 1.90 13.70
C MET A 106 -9.11 0.92 12.67
N LEU A 107 -9.42 1.14 11.38
CA LEU A 107 -9.00 0.26 10.29
C LEU A 107 -7.47 0.23 10.16
N THR A 108 -6.83 1.40 10.15
CA THR A 108 -5.37 1.51 10.00
C THR A 108 -4.64 0.83 11.15
N THR A 109 -5.06 1.09 12.39
CA THR A 109 -4.40 0.52 13.58
C THR A 109 -4.64 -1.00 13.67
N THR A 110 -5.85 -1.47 13.37
CA THR A 110 -6.18 -2.91 13.35
C THR A 110 -5.37 -3.64 12.27
N ALA A 111 -5.28 -3.07 11.07
CA ALA A 111 -4.45 -3.61 10.00
C ALA A 111 -2.97 -3.68 10.41
N ALA A 112 -2.45 -2.61 11.02
CA ALA A 112 -1.06 -2.57 11.47
C ALA A 112 -0.71 -3.67 12.49
N VAL A 113 -1.56 -3.89 13.50
CA VAL A 113 -1.30 -4.93 14.52
C VAL A 113 -1.46 -6.35 13.96
N THR A 114 -2.23 -6.53 12.89
CA THR A 114 -2.45 -7.84 12.24
C THR A 114 -1.47 -8.13 11.10
N ALA A 115 -0.77 -7.11 10.58
CA ALA A 115 0.17 -7.21 9.46
C ALA A 115 1.62 -7.54 9.87
N GLY A 116 1.85 -7.98 11.11
CA GLY A 116 3.15 -8.49 11.57
C GLY A 116 4.08 -7.46 12.23
N ALA A 117 3.67 -6.20 12.38
CA ALA A 117 4.43 -5.21 13.14
C ALA A 117 4.65 -5.68 14.58
N GLY A 118 5.87 -5.54 15.10
CA GLY A 118 6.20 -5.95 16.46
C GLY A 118 5.53 -5.09 17.53
N MET A 119 5.36 -3.80 17.26
CA MET A 119 4.62 -2.85 18.09
C MET A 119 3.99 -1.76 17.23
N VAL A 120 2.78 -1.33 17.60
CA VAL A 120 2.10 -0.20 16.96
C VAL A 120 1.90 0.91 17.98
N ARG A 121 2.26 2.14 17.59
CA ARG A 121 2.00 3.37 18.32
C ARG A 121 0.95 4.18 17.59
N TYR A 122 -0.12 4.56 18.28
CA TYR A 122 -1.21 5.32 17.69
C TYR A 122 -1.26 6.74 18.24
N VAL A 123 -1.35 7.72 17.34
CA VAL A 123 -1.56 9.14 17.65
C VAL A 123 -2.76 9.66 16.87
N GLY A 124 -3.75 10.18 17.59
CA GLY A 124 -4.89 10.85 16.98
C GLY A 124 -5.69 11.67 17.96
N THR A 125 -6.81 12.21 17.50
CA THR A 125 -7.70 13.05 18.32
C THR A 125 -8.45 12.22 19.39
N PRO A 126 -9.14 12.85 20.36
CA PRO A 126 -9.69 12.15 21.52
C PRO A 126 -10.67 11.03 21.20
N THR A 127 -11.61 11.23 20.26
CA THR A 127 -12.61 10.21 19.95
C THR A 127 -11.99 8.98 19.26
N PRO A 128 -11.20 9.12 18.17
CA PRO A 128 -10.43 8.01 17.61
C PRO A 128 -9.54 7.29 18.63
N THR A 129 -8.87 8.06 19.50
CA THR A 129 -8.01 7.50 20.55
C THR A 129 -8.79 6.63 21.53
N ALA A 130 -9.97 7.06 21.96
CA ALA A 130 -10.81 6.27 22.85
C ALA A 130 -11.26 4.96 22.19
N LEU A 131 -11.61 5.01 20.90
CA LEU A 131 -12.02 3.83 20.14
C LEU A 131 -10.86 2.84 19.94
N VAL A 132 -9.68 3.33 19.57
CA VAL A 132 -8.47 2.49 19.43
C VAL A 132 -8.13 1.82 20.77
N ARG A 133 -8.18 2.56 21.90
CA ARG A 133 -7.95 1.96 23.23
C ARG A 133 -8.95 0.85 23.56
N ALA A 134 -10.21 1.02 23.16
CA ALA A 134 -11.26 0.06 23.48
C ALA A 134 -11.18 -1.21 22.62
N ALA A 135 -10.82 -1.07 21.34
CA ALA A 135 -10.95 -2.14 20.36
C ALA A 135 -9.62 -2.72 19.85
N VAL A 136 -8.50 -2.02 20.07
CA VAL A 136 -7.14 -2.48 19.73
C VAL A 136 -6.20 -2.25 20.93
N PRO A 137 -6.44 -2.93 22.07
CA PRO A 137 -5.73 -2.68 23.33
C PRO A 137 -4.22 -2.98 23.27
N GLU A 138 -3.75 -3.72 22.26
CA GLU A 138 -2.34 -4.01 22.00
C GLU A 138 -1.59 -2.80 21.40
N ALA A 139 -2.31 -1.84 20.81
CA ALA A 139 -1.73 -0.60 20.30
C ALA A 139 -1.40 0.35 21.45
N VAL A 140 -0.19 0.91 21.43
CA VAL A 140 0.27 1.86 22.44
C VAL A 140 -0.13 3.27 22.01
N VAL A 141 -1.07 3.88 22.72
CA VAL A 141 -1.47 5.27 22.44
C VAL A 141 -0.40 6.25 22.91
N GLY A 142 -0.04 7.18 22.03
CA GLY A 142 0.88 8.27 22.27
C GLY A 142 2.19 8.16 21.48
N GLU A 143 2.93 9.25 21.48
CA GLU A 143 4.24 9.35 20.83
C GLU A 143 5.28 8.42 21.47
N GLY A 144 6.38 8.22 20.74
CA GLY A 144 7.53 7.45 21.21
C GLY A 144 8.44 7.04 20.07
N ARG A 145 9.47 6.24 20.38
CA ARG A 145 10.38 5.71 19.36
C ARG A 145 9.61 4.79 18.42
N VAL A 146 9.76 5.03 17.12
CA VAL A 146 9.26 4.21 16.01
C VAL A 146 10.37 3.99 14.98
N GLN A 147 10.13 3.09 14.01
CA GLN A 147 11.04 2.76 12.90
C GLN A 147 10.42 3.07 11.53
N ALA A 148 9.11 3.23 11.46
CA ALA A 148 8.37 3.68 10.27
C ALA A 148 7.07 4.37 10.70
N TRP A 149 6.45 5.10 9.77
CA TRP A 149 5.17 5.77 10.00
C TRP A 149 4.12 5.43 8.95
N VAL A 150 2.85 5.49 9.35
CA VAL A 150 1.69 5.68 8.47
C VAL A 150 1.07 7.02 8.83
N VAL A 151 0.86 7.89 7.85
CA VAL A 151 0.31 9.23 8.05
C VAL A 151 -0.84 9.48 7.07
N GLY A 152 -1.98 9.90 7.61
CA GLY A 152 -2.99 10.58 6.79
C GLY A 152 -4.38 9.95 6.63
N PRO A 153 -4.60 8.62 6.76
CA PRO A 153 -5.95 8.06 6.65
C PRO A 153 -6.94 8.77 7.59
N GLY A 154 -7.94 9.46 7.04
CA GLY A 154 -8.93 10.23 7.82
C GLY A 154 -8.39 11.45 8.58
N LEU A 155 -7.18 11.93 8.25
CA LEU A 155 -6.58 13.11 8.87
C LEU A 155 -7.29 14.40 8.40
N GLU A 156 -7.68 15.26 9.35
CA GLU A 156 -8.35 16.53 9.09
C GLU A 156 -7.32 17.68 9.06
N THR A 157 -6.82 18.04 7.87
CA THR A 157 -5.73 19.04 7.72
C THR A 157 -6.14 20.49 7.94
N THR A 158 -7.45 20.77 7.94
CA THR A 158 -8.03 22.11 8.12
C THR A 158 -8.69 22.29 9.49
N ALA A 159 -8.75 21.24 10.31
CA ALA A 159 -9.27 21.32 11.66
C ALA A 159 -8.37 22.22 12.53
N SER A 160 -9.00 23.03 13.38
CA SER A 160 -8.32 24.09 14.15
C SER A 160 -8.33 23.85 15.65
N ASP A 161 -9.00 22.81 16.13
CA ASP A 161 -8.97 22.45 17.55
C ASP A 161 -7.58 21.97 17.97
N ASP A 162 -7.29 22.11 19.26
CA ASP A 162 -5.97 21.86 19.85
C ASP A 162 -5.48 20.42 19.61
N ALA A 163 -6.40 19.46 19.62
CA ALA A 163 -6.06 18.06 19.44
C ALA A 163 -5.72 17.74 17.99
N ALA A 164 -6.50 18.26 17.03
CA ALA A 164 -6.18 18.16 15.62
C ALA A 164 -4.84 18.82 15.29
N ARG A 165 -4.55 20.00 15.87
CA ARG A 165 -3.25 20.67 15.71
C ARG A 165 -2.09 19.84 16.25
N ALA A 166 -2.22 19.28 17.46
CA ALA A 166 -1.21 18.39 18.02
C ALA A 166 -0.98 17.13 17.17
N GLN A 167 -2.05 16.53 16.65
CA GLN A 167 -1.95 15.40 15.72
C GLN A 167 -1.22 15.79 14.41
N LEU A 168 -1.54 16.96 13.85
CA LEU A 168 -0.90 17.49 12.65
C LEU A 168 0.59 17.80 12.88
N ASP A 169 0.97 18.27 14.06
CA ASP A 169 2.36 18.48 14.42
C ASP A 169 3.14 17.17 14.42
N VAL A 170 2.56 16.08 14.94
CA VAL A 170 3.16 14.74 14.86
C VAL A 170 3.22 14.23 13.42
N ALA A 171 2.17 14.43 12.62
CA ALA A 171 2.17 14.08 11.20
C ALA A 171 3.30 14.80 10.44
N ARG A 172 3.48 16.10 10.68
CA ARG A 172 4.55 16.90 10.07
C ARG A 172 5.93 16.46 10.57
N ALA A 173 6.08 16.14 11.85
CA ALA A 173 7.33 15.61 12.40
C ALA A 173 7.69 14.24 11.78
N ALA A 174 6.71 13.37 11.57
CA ALA A 174 6.91 12.09 10.88
C ALA A 174 7.41 12.31 9.44
N LEU A 175 6.77 13.21 8.68
CA LEU A 175 7.20 13.58 7.33
C LEU A 175 8.56 14.29 7.29
N ALA A 176 8.95 15.01 8.33
CA ALA A 176 10.26 15.64 8.43
C ALA A 176 11.39 14.67 8.86
N SER A 177 11.04 13.46 9.32
CA SER A 177 12.03 12.48 9.78
C SER A 177 12.71 11.74 8.64
N ASP A 178 13.86 11.12 8.94
CA ASP A 178 14.57 10.23 8.01
C ASP A 178 14.01 8.79 7.98
N LEU A 179 12.86 8.56 8.64
CA LEU A 179 12.23 7.25 8.67
C LEU A 179 11.33 7.02 7.45
N PRO A 180 11.13 5.75 7.05
CA PRO A 180 10.12 5.38 6.07
C PRO A 180 8.72 5.87 6.49
N VAL A 181 7.95 6.41 5.53
CA VAL A 181 6.56 6.84 5.77
C VAL A 181 5.67 6.35 4.64
N LEU A 182 4.56 5.69 4.99
CA LEU A 182 3.42 5.49 4.10
C LEU A 182 2.48 6.70 4.25
N VAL A 183 2.25 7.43 3.17
CA VAL A 183 1.38 8.62 3.15
C VAL A 183 0.12 8.31 2.37
N ASP A 184 -1.03 8.51 3.00
CA ASP A 184 -2.32 8.23 2.36
C ASP A 184 -3.35 9.32 2.68
N ALA A 185 -4.37 9.45 1.84
CA ALA A 185 -5.51 10.36 2.00
C ALA A 185 -5.09 11.78 2.42
N GLY A 186 -5.59 12.28 3.56
CA GLY A 186 -5.29 13.65 4.04
C GLY A 186 -3.82 13.89 4.36
N GLY A 187 -3.00 12.84 4.46
CA GLY A 187 -1.54 12.98 4.58
C GLY A 187 -0.89 13.54 3.32
N LEU A 188 -1.48 13.31 2.15
CA LEU A 188 -0.97 13.82 0.87
C LEU A 188 -0.96 15.35 0.83
N ASP A 189 -1.94 16.01 1.45
CA ASP A 189 -2.01 17.47 1.56
C ASP A 189 -0.85 18.05 2.38
N LEU A 190 -0.17 17.23 3.19
CA LEU A 190 0.98 17.63 3.99
C LEU A 190 2.31 17.47 3.25
N VAL A 191 2.32 16.81 2.09
CA VAL A 191 3.52 16.58 1.29
C VAL A 191 3.78 17.81 0.42
N THR A 192 4.78 18.61 0.80
CA THR A 192 5.13 19.85 0.10
C THR A 192 6.27 19.70 -0.91
N GLY A 193 6.82 18.49 -1.06
CA GLY A 193 7.95 18.22 -1.95
C GLY A 193 8.53 16.82 -1.75
N PRO A 194 9.59 16.47 -2.52
CA PRO A 194 10.21 15.16 -2.43
C PRO A 194 10.91 14.97 -1.07
N ARG A 195 10.78 13.77 -0.51
CA ARG A 195 11.51 13.32 0.69
C ARG A 195 12.66 12.42 0.29
N ALA A 196 13.78 12.52 0.99
CA ALA A 196 14.93 11.63 0.78
C ALA A 196 14.73 10.24 1.42
N ALA A 197 13.97 10.18 2.51
CA ALA A 197 13.60 8.93 3.17
C ALA A 197 12.55 8.16 2.34
N PRO A 198 12.52 6.82 2.42
CA PRO A 198 11.52 6.02 1.72
C PRO A 198 10.10 6.52 1.98
N THR A 199 9.36 6.79 0.91
CA THR A 199 7.97 7.25 0.99
C THR A 199 7.15 6.39 0.03
N LEU A 200 6.10 5.80 0.57
CA LEU A 200 5.09 5.04 -0.18
C LEU A 200 3.79 5.84 -0.23
#